data_AF-A0A9P8RH74-F1
#
_entry.id   AF-A0A9P8RH74-F1
#
_cell.length_a   1.000
_cell.length_b   1.000
_cell.length_c   1.000
_cell.angle_alpha   90.00
_cell.angle_beta   90.00
_cell.angle_gamma   90.00
#
_symmetry.space_group_name_H-M   'P 1'
#
loop_
_entity.id
_entity.type
_entity.pdbx_description
1 polymer ?
#
loop_
_entity_poly.entity_id
_entity_poly.type
_entity_poly.pdbx_seq_one_letter_code
_entity_poly.pdbx_strand_id
1 'polypeptide(L)'
;MSQQDNNGRTALFIASMRGHLNVLQILLSKSPTDVYTKDRYNATPLFVASRHGHKQVANTLLSIDVMSLGSADVFGRTILWWTRKSGNSLKVDLVNHNIGLASRVDDAGAESVHSEAAMPDDTYAWCDVCTMDIQNDCDHYSCAICDGGDFCICMACFEFGVQCQGAEHEWSLVRGQREASLA
;
A
#
# COMPACT_ATOMS: atom_id res chain seq x y z
N MET A 1 -19.47 -1.80 13.57
CA MET A 1 -18.48 -1.46 12.53
C MET A 1 -18.31 0.05 12.53
N SER A 2 -17.08 0.54 12.39
CA SER A 2 -16.81 1.98 12.33
C SER A 2 -17.20 2.58 10.97
N GLN A 3 -17.29 3.91 10.93
CA GLN A 3 -17.53 4.65 9.68
C GLN A 3 -16.34 4.50 8.72
N GLN A 4 -16.63 4.45 7.44
CA GLN A 4 -15.65 4.35 6.36
C GLN A 4 -15.70 5.62 5.49
N ASP A 5 -14.55 6.00 4.94
CA ASP A 5 -14.49 7.02 3.89
C ASP A 5 -14.97 6.48 2.54
N ASN A 6 -14.93 7.33 1.50
CA ASN A 6 -15.33 6.95 0.13
C ASN A 6 -14.47 5.83 -0.48
N ASN A 7 -13.32 5.52 0.11
CA ASN A 7 -12.43 4.44 -0.29
C ASN A 7 -12.61 3.19 0.56
N GLY A 8 -13.62 3.14 1.44
CA GLY A 8 -13.86 2.01 2.34
C GLY A 8 -12.87 1.95 3.50
N ARG A 9 -12.09 3.01 3.74
CA ARG A 9 -11.05 3.03 4.77
C ARG A 9 -11.64 3.47 6.10
N THR A 10 -11.36 2.71 7.15
CA THR A 10 -11.72 3.06 8.53
C THR A 10 -10.68 3.98 9.15
N ALA A 11 -11.02 4.61 10.29
CA ALA A 11 -10.03 5.35 11.07
C ALA A 11 -8.80 4.48 11.46
N LEU A 12 -9.02 3.18 11.73
CA LEU A 12 -7.95 2.22 12.03
C LEU A 12 -7.04 2.02 10.82
N PHE A 13 -7.61 1.90 9.63
CA PHE A 13 -6.86 1.81 8.38
C PHE A 13 -5.96 3.04 8.18
N ILE A 14 -6.51 4.25 8.35
CA ILE A 14 -5.75 5.50 8.19
C ILE A 14 -4.63 5.60 9.25
N ALA A 15 -4.91 5.29 10.51
CA ALA A 15 -3.90 5.25 11.56
C ALA A 15 -2.77 4.25 11.24
N SER A 16 -3.12 3.13 10.62
CA SER A 16 -2.16 2.10 10.21
C SER A 16 -1.29 2.56 9.05
N MET A 17 -1.90 3.20 8.05
CA MET A 17 -1.23 3.79 6.90
C MET A 17 -0.26 4.91 7.29
N ARG A 18 -0.57 5.68 8.34
CA ARG A 18 0.27 6.79 8.85
C ARG A 18 1.23 6.39 9.97
N GLY A 19 1.16 5.14 10.45
CA GLY A 19 2.04 4.64 11.52
C GLY A 19 1.74 5.18 12.92
N HIS A 20 0.51 5.66 13.16
CA HIS A 20 0.12 6.28 14.43
C HIS A 20 -0.26 5.24 15.49
N LEU A 21 0.74 4.60 16.11
CA LEU A 21 0.56 3.51 17.07
C LEU A 21 -0.41 3.84 18.23
N ASN A 22 -0.28 5.02 18.84
CA ASN A 22 -1.12 5.40 19.99
C ASN A 22 -2.60 5.50 19.58
N VAL A 23 -2.86 6.07 18.40
CA VAL A 23 -4.23 6.18 17.85
C VAL A 23 -4.76 4.79 17.50
N LEU A 24 -3.93 3.94 16.89
CA LEU A 24 -4.27 2.56 16.59
C LEU A 24 -4.72 1.79 17.84
N GLN A 25 -3.95 1.84 18.94
CA GLN A 25 -4.30 1.14 20.18
C GLN A 25 -5.64 1.60 20.76
N ILE A 26 -5.91 2.91 20.74
CA ILE A 26 -7.20 3.47 21.18
C ILE A 26 -8.32 2.93 20.28
N LEU A 27 -8.15 2.92 18.97
CA LEU A 27 -9.16 2.43 18.03
C LEU A 27 -9.40 0.92 18.18
N LEU A 28 -8.35 0.12 18.39
CA LEU A 28 -8.46 -1.31 18.65
C LEU A 28 -9.28 -1.62 19.90
N SER A 29 -9.12 -0.83 20.97
CA SER A 29 -9.92 -1.01 22.18
C SER A 29 -11.42 -0.72 21.99
N LYS A 30 -11.76 0.12 21.01
CA LYS A 30 -13.16 0.50 20.71
C LYS A 30 -13.77 -0.35 19.60
N SER A 31 -12.97 -0.81 18.65
CA SER A 31 -13.45 -1.47 17.43
C SER A 31 -12.44 -2.52 16.96
N PRO A 32 -12.27 -3.62 17.72
CA PRO A 32 -11.25 -4.64 17.45
C PRO A 32 -11.49 -5.39 16.13
N THR A 33 -12.73 -5.44 15.64
CA THR A 33 -13.07 -6.08 14.36
C THR A 33 -12.61 -5.30 13.13
N ASP A 34 -12.25 -4.02 13.30
CA ASP A 34 -11.85 -3.18 12.16
C ASP A 34 -10.48 -3.57 11.58
N VAL A 35 -9.72 -4.43 12.27
CA VAL A 35 -8.46 -5.01 11.77
C VAL A 35 -8.67 -5.83 10.48
N TYR A 36 -9.90 -6.32 10.27
CA TYR A 36 -10.28 -7.11 9.09
C TYR A 36 -10.97 -6.27 8.02
N THR A 37 -11.29 -5.01 8.29
CA THR A 37 -11.98 -4.16 7.33
C THR A 37 -11.04 -3.82 6.19
N LYS A 38 -11.49 -4.10 4.97
CA LYS A 38 -10.72 -3.86 3.76
C LYS A 38 -11.14 -2.57 3.10
N ASP A 39 -10.18 -1.86 2.52
CA ASP A 39 -10.47 -0.76 1.62
C ASP A 39 -11.00 -1.28 0.27
N ARG A 40 -11.35 -0.35 -0.62
CA ARG A 40 -11.83 -0.64 -1.98
C ARG A 40 -10.86 -1.48 -2.83
N TYR A 41 -9.59 -1.57 -2.47
CA TYR A 41 -8.56 -2.36 -3.15
C TYR A 41 -8.26 -3.66 -2.42
N ASN A 42 -9.14 -4.07 -1.50
CA ASN A 42 -9.02 -5.26 -0.68
C ASN A 42 -7.81 -5.22 0.27
N ALA A 43 -7.22 -4.05 0.52
CA ALA A 43 -6.12 -3.88 1.46
C ALA A 43 -6.65 -3.79 2.90
N THR A 44 -5.93 -4.40 3.84
CA THR A 44 -6.22 -4.37 5.28
C THR A 44 -5.33 -3.35 5.99
N PRO A 45 -5.67 -2.95 7.23
CA PRO A 45 -4.77 -2.17 8.09
C PRO A 45 -3.35 -2.74 8.18
N LEU A 46 -3.22 -4.08 8.26
CA LEU A 46 -1.92 -4.75 8.32
C LEU A 46 -1.15 -4.62 6.99
N PHE A 47 -1.83 -4.76 5.86
CA PHE A 47 -1.23 -4.56 4.54
C PHE A 47 -0.61 -3.18 4.43
N VAL A 48 -1.37 -2.12 4.76
CA VAL A 48 -0.88 -0.75 4.62
C VAL A 48 0.20 -0.40 5.64
N ALA A 49 0.09 -0.85 6.89
CA ALA A 49 1.15 -0.67 7.88
C ALA A 49 2.46 -1.31 7.43
N SER A 50 2.38 -2.52 6.87
CA SER A 50 3.54 -3.25 6.34
C SER A 50 4.09 -2.55 5.11
N ARG A 51 3.25 -2.19 4.15
CA ARG A 51 3.62 -1.47 2.93
C ARG A 51 4.37 -0.16 3.23
N HIS A 52 3.93 0.62 4.22
CA HIS A 52 4.61 1.87 4.62
C HIS A 52 5.74 1.68 5.65
N GLY A 53 5.97 0.46 6.15
CA GLY A 53 7.11 0.17 7.04
C GLY A 53 6.91 0.57 8.49
N HIS A 54 5.66 0.72 8.91
CA HIS A 54 5.29 1.04 10.28
C HIS A 54 5.34 -0.21 11.17
N LYS A 55 6.56 -0.66 11.46
CA LYS A 55 6.85 -1.94 12.16
C LYS A 55 6.09 -2.12 13.46
N GLN A 56 6.05 -1.08 14.29
CA GLN A 56 5.37 -1.16 15.59
C GLN A 56 3.86 -1.37 15.44
N VAL A 57 3.25 -0.71 14.45
CA VAL A 57 1.84 -0.90 14.11
C VAL A 57 1.61 -2.29 13.54
N ALA A 58 2.44 -2.72 12.59
CA ALA A 58 2.33 -4.06 11.99
C ALA A 58 2.48 -5.18 13.04
N ASN A 59 3.41 -5.05 13.99
CA ASN A 59 3.54 -5.97 15.13
C ASN A 59 2.27 -6.02 15.99
N THR A 60 1.70 -4.85 16.30
CA THR A 60 0.48 -4.77 17.10
C THR A 60 -0.67 -5.46 16.37
N LEU A 61 -0.82 -5.23 15.07
CA LEU A 61 -1.86 -5.86 14.25
C LEU A 61 -1.65 -7.38 14.10
N LEU A 62 -0.43 -7.85 13.91
CA LEU A 62 -0.09 -9.28 13.83
C LEU A 62 -0.37 -10.02 15.13
N SER A 63 -0.18 -9.36 16.28
CA SER A 63 -0.51 -9.96 17.58
C SER A 63 -2.00 -10.23 17.77
N ILE A 64 -2.85 -9.58 16.97
CA ILE A 64 -4.31 -9.72 17.00
C ILE A 64 -4.75 -10.69 15.90
N ASP A 65 -4.17 -10.59 14.72
CA ASP A 65 -4.53 -11.43 13.59
C ASP A 65 -3.34 -11.82 12.70
N VAL A 66 -2.95 -13.09 12.79
CA VAL A 66 -1.98 -13.71 11.87
C VAL A 66 -2.64 -14.25 10.60
N MET A 67 -3.97 -14.39 10.55
CA MET A 67 -4.66 -15.01 9.40
C MET A 67 -4.67 -14.11 8.17
N SER A 68 -4.61 -12.79 8.34
CA SER A 68 -4.49 -11.83 7.24
C SER A 68 -3.16 -11.91 6.47
N LEU A 69 -2.16 -12.65 6.95
CA LEU A 69 -0.89 -12.88 6.24
C LEU A 69 -1.06 -13.61 4.91
N GLY A 70 -2.00 -14.55 4.83
CA GLY A 70 -2.30 -15.32 3.62
C GLY A 70 -3.34 -14.67 2.71
N SER A 71 -3.95 -13.56 3.13
CA SER A 71 -4.89 -12.82 2.30
C SER A 71 -4.15 -12.13 1.15
N ALA A 72 -4.82 -12.00 0.02
CA ALA A 72 -4.34 -11.23 -1.13
C ALA A 72 -5.19 -9.97 -1.31
N ASP A 73 -4.57 -8.91 -1.84
CA ASP A 73 -5.28 -7.72 -2.30
C ASP A 73 -6.11 -8.02 -3.58
N VAL A 74 -6.76 -7.00 -4.15
CA VAL A 74 -7.59 -7.17 -5.36
C VAL A 74 -6.78 -7.61 -6.59
N PHE A 75 -5.46 -7.55 -6.52
CA PHE A 75 -4.52 -7.91 -7.59
C PHE A 75 -3.84 -9.26 -7.33
N GLY A 76 -4.27 -10.00 -6.30
CA GLY A 76 -3.67 -11.30 -5.96
C GLY A 76 -2.34 -11.17 -5.19
N ARG A 77 -1.97 -9.98 -4.73
CA ARG A 77 -0.67 -9.75 -4.06
C ARG A 77 -0.81 -9.96 -2.57
N THR A 78 0.07 -10.80 -2.04
CA THR A 78 0.14 -11.15 -0.62
C THR A 78 0.95 -10.10 0.14
N ILE A 79 0.90 -10.14 1.47
CA ILE A 79 1.69 -9.19 2.28
C ILE A 79 3.18 -9.38 2.04
N LEU A 80 3.62 -10.62 1.82
CA LEU A 80 5.00 -10.96 1.45
C LEU A 80 5.44 -10.22 0.18
N TRP A 81 4.63 -10.28 -0.87
CA TRP A 81 4.90 -9.58 -2.12
C TRP A 81 5.19 -8.09 -1.87
N TRP A 82 4.34 -7.43 -1.07
CA TRP A 82 4.50 -6.02 -0.70
C TRP A 82 5.75 -5.75 0.13
N THR A 83 6.05 -6.62 1.11
CA THR A 83 7.25 -6.46 1.94
C THR A 83 8.54 -6.58 1.13
N ARG A 84 8.60 -7.51 0.16
CA ARG A 84 9.74 -7.66 -0.74
C ARG A 84 9.87 -6.49 -1.70
N LYS A 85 8.78 -6.09 -2.35
CA LYS A 85 8.80 -5.03 -3.37
C LYS A 85 9.16 -3.66 -2.78
N SER A 86 8.75 -3.39 -1.54
CA SER A 86 9.03 -2.13 -0.86
C SER A 86 10.41 -2.02 -0.23
N GLY A 87 11.31 -3.00 -0.45
CA GLY A 87 12.75 -2.92 -0.13
C GLY A 87 13.12 -2.88 1.36
N ASN A 88 12.15 -2.87 2.27
CA ASN A 88 12.42 -2.69 3.70
C ASN A 88 12.49 -4.07 4.37
N SER A 89 13.73 -4.57 4.49
CA SER A 89 14.11 -5.88 5.04
C SER A 89 13.47 -6.19 6.40
N LEU A 90 13.28 -5.17 7.22
CA LEU A 90 12.68 -5.30 8.55
C LEU A 90 11.15 -5.56 8.50
N LYS A 91 10.48 -5.35 7.35
CA LYS A 91 9.11 -5.83 7.08
C LYS A 91 9.11 -7.32 6.74
N VAL A 92 10.11 -7.76 5.98
CA VAL A 92 10.27 -9.15 5.53
C VAL A 92 10.55 -10.05 6.73
N ASP A 93 11.39 -9.63 7.68
CA ASP A 93 11.67 -10.38 8.90
C ASP A 93 10.43 -10.52 9.80
N LEU A 94 9.66 -9.44 9.93
CA LEU A 94 8.40 -9.39 10.70
C LEU A 94 7.38 -10.41 10.16
N VAL A 95 7.21 -10.41 8.83
CA VAL A 95 6.28 -11.27 8.14
C VAL A 95 6.80 -12.70 8.10
N ASN A 96 8.09 -12.94 7.81
CA ASN A 96 8.69 -14.28 7.79
C ASN A 96 8.67 -14.96 9.16
N HIS A 97 8.96 -14.24 10.25
CA HIS A 97 8.90 -14.79 11.60
C HIS A 97 7.49 -15.25 11.97
N ASN A 98 6.47 -14.54 11.51
CA ASN A 98 5.07 -14.90 11.75
C ASN A 98 4.51 -15.89 10.69
N ILE A 99 5.06 -15.94 9.48
CA ILE A 99 4.71 -16.95 8.44
C ILE A 99 5.24 -18.34 8.78
N GLY A 100 6.28 -18.44 9.62
CA GLY A 100 6.62 -19.70 10.28
C GLY A 100 5.42 -20.36 11.01
N LEU A 101 4.38 -19.58 11.35
CA LEU A 101 3.13 -20.06 11.95
C LEU A 101 2.02 -20.36 10.92
N ALA A 102 2.15 -19.91 9.66
CA ALA A 102 1.15 -20.01 8.60
C ALA A 102 1.79 -20.52 7.29
N SER A 103 1.98 -21.84 7.20
CA SER A 103 2.68 -22.46 6.07
C SER A 103 1.96 -22.31 4.73
N ARG A 104 2.76 -22.09 3.66
CA ARG A 104 2.46 -22.21 2.21
C ARG A 104 1.68 -21.04 1.60
N VAL A 105 2.37 -19.93 1.37
CA VAL A 105 1.92 -18.92 0.40
C VAL A 105 2.80 -19.05 -0.83
N ASP A 106 2.24 -19.59 -1.92
CA ASP A 106 2.95 -19.73 -3.20
C ASP A 106 3.09 -18.34 -3.84
N ASP A 107 4.31 -17.81 -3.83
CA ASP A 107 4.65 -16.49 -4.38
C ASP A 107 4.95 -16.65 -5.89
N ALA A 108 4.01 -16.23 -6.74
CA ALA A 108 4.28 -16.04 -8.16
C ALA A 108 5.08 -14.74 -8.36
N GLY A 109 6.42 -14.88 -8.31
CA GLY A 109 7.42 -14.06 -8.99
C GLY A 109 7.47 -12.55 -8.70
N ALA A 110 8.56 -12.10 -8.07
CA ALA A 110 9.21 -10.82 -8.42
C ALA A 110 10.60 -10.70 -7.78
N GLU A 111 11.60 -10.49 -8.62
CA GLU A 111 12.95 -10.06 -8.27
C GLU A 111 12.98 -8.57 -7.84
N SER A 112 13.92 -8.26 -6.95
CA SER A 112 14.14 -6.97 -6.29
C SER A 112 14.90 -5.98 -7.18
N VAL A 113 14.53 -4.70 -7.17
CA VAL A 113 15.36 -3.60 -7.70
C VAL A 113 15.18 -2.33 -6.84
N HIS A 114 16.26 -1.97 -6.10
CA HIS A 114 16.73 -0.67 -5.51
C HIS A 114 15.77 0.25 -4.74
N SER A 115 16.14 1.15 -3.82
CA SER A 115 17.28 1.42 -2.91
C SER A 115 16.79 2.49 -1.90
N GLU A 116 17.24 2.45 -0.65
CA GLU A 116 16.85 3.40 0.40
C GLU A 116 17.46 4.80 0.18
N ALA A 117 16.64 5.85 0.14
CA ALA A 117 17.09 7.24 0.26
C ALA A 117 16.06 8.07 1.05
N ALA A 118 16.57 8.92 1.95
CA ALA A 118 15.80 9.90 2.69
C ALA A 118 15.35 11.06 1.79
N MET A 119 14.16 11.59 2.09
CA MET A 119 13.39 12.59 1.34
C MET A 119 14.15 13.89 1.01
N PRO A 120 14.14 14.31 -0.27
CA PRO A 120 14.11 15.73 -0.62
C PRO A 120 12.94 16.09 -1.58
N ASP A 121 12.30 17.21 -1.25
CA ASP A 121 11.53 18.19 -2.05
C ASP A 121 10.68 17.78 -3.29
N ASP A 122 9.36 17.89 -3.12
CA ASP A 122 8.31 18.41 -4.02
C ASP A 122 8.14 17.95 -5.50
N THR A 123 8.75 16.85 -5.96
CA THR A 123 8.53 16.41 -7.37
C THR A 123 8.16 14.95 -7.61
N TYR A 124 7.90 14.13 -6.59
CA TYR A 124 7.55 12.72 -6.78
C TYR A 124 6.02 12.50 -6.74
N ALA A 125 5.48 11.81 -7.75
CA ALA A 125 4.13 11.25 -7.69
C ALA A 125 4.14 9.95 -6.88
N TRP A 126 3.03 9.58 -6.27
CA TRP A 126 2.87 8.29 -5.59
C TRP A 126 1.65 7.58 -6.16
N CYS A 127 1.68 6.25 -6.17
CA CYS A 127 0.54 5.48 -6.67
C CYS A 127 -0.49 5.28 -5.56
N ASP A 128 -1.71 5.79 -5.66
CA ASP A 128 -2.76 5.63 -4.65
C ASP A 128 -3.18 4.18 -4.39
N VAL A 129 -2.91 3.29 -5.36
CA VAL A 129 -3.23 1.87 -5.26
C VAL A 129 -2.11 1.09 -4.58
N CYS A 130 -0.89 1.17 -5.12
CA CYS A 130 0.25 0.42 -4.60
C CYS A 130 1.06 1.15 -3.55
N THR A 131 0.82 2.45 -3.39
CA THR A 131 1.49 3.43 -2.53
C THR A 131 3.00 3.31 -2.52
N MET A 132 3.54 2.91 -3.68
CA MET A 132 4.93 3.02 -4.00
C MET A 132 5.16 4.39 -4.62
N ASP A 133 6.32 4.96 -4.35
CA ASP A 133 6.79 6.16 -5.02
C ASP A 133 6.91 5.88 -6.52
N ILE A 134 6.42 6.83 -7.30
CA ILE A 134 6.59 6.86 -8.75
C ILE A 134 7.79 7.76 -8.98
N GLN A 135 8.88 7.17 -9.46
CA GLN A 135 10.09 7.93 -9.76
C GLN A 135 9.80 8.97 -10.85
N ASN A 136 10.46 10.14 -10.77
CA ASN A 136 10.20 11.28 -11.66
C ASN A 136 10.38 10.96 -13.14
N ASP A 137 11.23 9.98 -13.48
CA ASP A 137 11.51 9.53 -14.84
C ASP A 137 10.51 8.49 -15.35
N CYS A 138 9.60 8.02 -14.49
CA CYS A 138 8.59 7.02 -14.82
C CYS A 138 7.29 7.68 -15.29
N ASP A 139 6.77 7.16 -16.41
CA ASP A 139 5.42 7.48 -16.84
C ASP A 139 4.40 6.93 -15.83
N HIS A 140 3.31 7.65 -15.63
CA HIS A 140 2.22 7.25 -14.73
C HIS A 140 0.88 7.83 -15.19
N TYR A 141 -0.22 7.39 -14.57
CA TYR A 141 -1.55 7.89 -14.89
C TYR A 141 -2.10 8.69 -13.72
N SER A 142 -2.75 9.81 -14.01
CA SER A 142 -3.49 10.59 -13.02
C SER A 142 -4.93 10.77 -13.46
N CYS A 143 -5.82 10.99 -12.50
CA CYS A 143 -7.19 11.39 -12.76
C CYS A 143 -7.48 12.74 -12.10
N ALA A 144 -7.93 13.70 -12.91
CA ALA A 144 -8.25 15.05 -12.46
C ALA A 144 -9.53 15.16 -11.61
N ILE A 145 -10.29 14.08 -11.45
CA ILE A 145 -11.58 14.08 -10.73
C ILE A 145 -11.51 13.22 -9.46
N CYS A 146 -10.91 12.03 -9.57
CA CYS A 146 -10.71 11.13 -8.42
C CYS A 146 -9.88 11.85 -7.33
N ASP A 147 -10.31 11.73 -6.07
CA ASP A 147 -9.67 12.33 -4.89
C ASP A 147 -9.37 13.85 -5.01
N GLY A 148 -10.27 14.61 -5.64
CA GLY A 148 -10.09 16.06 -5.83
C GLY A 148 -9.00 16.42 -6.84
N GLY A 149 -8.60 15.47 -7.68
CA GLY A 149 -7.57 15.64 -8.71
C GLY A 149 -6.18 15.17 -8.32
N ASP A 150 -6.02 14.58 -7.13
CA ASP A 150 -4.73 14.08 -6.61
C ASP A 150 -4.59 12.55 -6.74
N PHE A 151 -5.43 11.90 -7.56
CA PHE A 151 -5.39 10.44 -7.70
C PHE A 151 -4.42 10.00 -8.81
N CYS A 152 -3.29 9.41 -8.45
CA CYS A 152 -2.24 8.93 -9.34
C CYS A 152 -2.04 7.43 -9.21
N ILE A 153 -1.72 6.74 -10.31
CA ILE A 153 -1.36 5.32 -10.30
C ILE A 153 -0.14 5.05 -11.18
N CYS A 154 0.74 4.18 -10.71
CA CYS A 154 1.89 3.75 -11.51
C CYS A 154 1.44 2.89 -12.70
N MET A 155 2.28 2.83 -13.76
CA MET A 155 2.02 2.00 -14.94
C MET A 155 1.64 0.56 -14.60
N ALA A 156 2.36 -0.07 -13.65
CA ALA A 156 2.04 -1.44 -13.25
C ALA A 156 0.60 -1.56 -12.75
N CYS A 157 0.14 -0.65 -11.89
CA CYS A 157 -1.25 -0.65 -11.40
C CYS A 157 -2.26 -0.41 -12.52
N PHE A 158 -1.94 0.46 -13.49
CA PHE A 158 -2.78 0.64 -14.66
C PHE A 158 -2.87 -0.63 -15.51
N GLU A 159 -1.75 -1.30 -15.78
CA GLU A 159 -1.69 -2.57 -16.53
C GLU A 159 -2.42 -3.72 -15.83
N PHE A 160 -2.43 -3.72 -14.49
CA PHE A 160 -3.24 -4.62 -13.68
C PHE A 160 -4.76 -4.35 -13.76
N GLY A 161 -5.19 -3.33 -14.51
CA GLY A 161 -6.59 -3.04 -14.79
C GLY A 161 -7.28 -2.13 -13.77
N VAL A 162 -6.53 -1.31 -13.03
CA VAL A 162 -7.13 -0.32 -12.12
C VAL A 162 -8.01 0.66 -12.90
N GLN A 163 -9.26 0.80 -12.45
CA GLN A 163 -10.22 1.77 -12.96
C GLN A 163 -10.39 2.93 -11.98
N CYS A 164 -10.78 4.10 -12.48
CA CYS A 164 -11.09 5.23 -11.61
C CYS A 164 -12.38 5.03 -10.83
N GLN A 165 -12.69 5.98 -9.95
CA GLN A 165 -13.87 5.95 -9.09
C GLN A 165 -15.20 6.15 -9.85
N GLY A 166 -15.17 6.84 -11.00
CA GLY A 166 -16.32 7.03 -11.89
C GLY A 166 -16.05 6.43 -13.28
N ALA A 167 -17.10 5.97 -13.95
CA ALA A 167 -17.00 5.37 -15.29
C ALA A 167 -16.76 6.44 -16.37
N GLU A 168 -17.10 7.69 -16.07
CA GLU A 168 -16.93 8.89 -16.87
C GLU A 168 -15.58 9.58 -16.68
N HIS A 169 -14.76 9.09 -15.74
CA HIS A 169 -13.44 9.65 -15.49
C HIS A 169 -12.44 9.12 -16.53
N GLU A 170 -11.61 10.02 -17.05
CA GLU A 170 -10.56 9.67 -18.00
C GLU A 170 -9.18 9.71 -17.33
N TRP A 171 -8.36 8.71 -17.66
CA TRP A 171 -6.96 8.67 -17.26
C TRP A 171 -6.12 9.60 -18.12
N SER A 172 -5.34 10.46 -17.49
CA SER A 172 -4.33 11.28 -18.15
C SER A 172 -2.95 10.66 -17.97
N LEU A 173 -2.25 10.40 -19.07
CA LEU A 173 -0.87 9.92 -19.03
C LEU A 173 0.08 11.08 -18.72
N VAL A 174 0.74 11.01 -17.57
CA VAL A 174 1.80 11.91 -17.17
C VAL A 174 3.14 11.27 -17.55
N ARG A 175 3.91 11.96 -18.38
CA ARG A 175 5.22 11.48 -18.82
C ARG A 175 6.29 11.83 -17.80
N GLY A 176 7.15 10.86 -17.49
CA GLY A 176 8.28 11.09 -16.62
C GLY A 176 9.29 12.07 -17.24
N GLN A 177 9.87 12.93 -16.40
CA GLN A 177 10.93 13.85 -16.80
C GLN A 177 12.24 13.06 -16.92
N ARG A 178 12.49 12.48 -18.10
CA ARG A 178 13.80 11.91 -18.44
C ARG A 178 14.78 13.07 -18.59
N GLU A 179 15.75 13.20 -17.69
CA GLU A 179 16.87 14.10 -17.92
C GLU A 179 17.51 13.71 -19.26
N ALA A 180 17.53 14.64 -20.20
CA ALA A 180 18.26 14.46 -21.43
C ALA A 180 19.75 14.42 -21.06
N SER A 181 20.33 13.23 -20.99
CA SER A 181 21.78 13.07 -20.90
C SER A 181 22.41 13.86 -22.05
N LEU A 182 23.05 14.98 -21.72
CA LEU A 182 23.96 15.69 -22.61
C LEU A 182 25.19 14.80 -22.82
N ALA A 183 25.21 14.03 -23.90
CA ALA A 183 26.43 13.54 -24.56
C ALA A 183 26.11 13.10 -26.00
#